data_AF-A0A2E3Z7V5-F1
#
_entry.id   AF-A0A2E3Z7V5-F1
#
_cell.length_a   1.000
_cell.length_b   1.000
_cell.length_c   1.000
_cell.angle_alpha   90.00
_cell.angle_beta   90.00
_cell.angle_gamma   90.00
#
_symmetry.space_group_name_H-M   'P 1'
#
loop_
_entity.id
_entity.type
_entity.pdbx_description
1 polymer ?
#
loop_
_entity_poly.entity_id
_entity_poly.type
_entity_poly.pdbx_seq_one_letter_code
_entity_poly.pdbx_strand_id
1 'polypeptide(L)'
;ANLLYGEPTGYRATMVGIPYDSMDTWRGSFSAEVLAQQFEKMATQWQAGLNHFERVVKATSDEQHSVALADFGLARAAQLHFASTANQIRFVLTRDLLRETDLEANKEQELRKQLHQLLDHEIQLAREYFTLVQQDSRIGFEASNHYFYVPLDLIEKVINCDFLKRKSLES
;
A
#
# COMPACT_ATOMS: atom_id res chain seq x y z
N ALA A 1 -2.96 6.70 -6.38
CA ALA A 1 -2.62 5.42 -5.74
C ALA A 1 -2.51 4.41 -6.87
N ASN A 2 -1.40 3.71 -7.03
CA ASN A 2 -1.27 2.83 -8.19
C ASN A 2 -2.27 1.67 -8.08
N LEU A 3 -3.03 1.42 -9.14
CA LEU A 3 -3.95 0.30 -9.18
C LEU A 3 -3.21 -1.04 -9.15
N LEU A 4 -3.90 -2.08 -8.70
CA LEU A 4 -3.45 -3.45 -8.81
C LEU A 4 -3.96 -4.02 -10.14
N TYR A 5 -3.14 -4.85 -10.78
CA TYR A 5 -3.45 -5.45 -12.07
C TYR A 5 -3.37 -6.97 -11.96
N GLY A 6 -4.46 -7.66 -12.30
CA GLY A 6 -4.51 -9.12 -12.27
C GLY A 6 -3.61 -9.80 -13.31
N GLU A 7 -3.11 -9.04 -14.28
CA GLU A 7 -2.16 -9.47 -15.30
C GLU A 7 -0.97 -8.49 -15.30
N PRO A 8 0.27 -8.94 -15.62
CA PRO A 8 1.41 -8.04 -15.74
C PRO A 8 1.17 -6.95 -16.78
N THR A 9 1.36 -5.68 -16.38
CA THR A 9 1.15 -4.52 -17.27
C THR A 9 2.22 -4.37 -18.35
N GLY A 10 3.41 -4.95 -18.15
CA GLY A 10 4.58 -4.74 -19.03
C GLY A 10 5.20 -3.34 -18.92
N TYR A 11 4.71 -2.50 -18.01
CA TYR A 11 5.26 -1.16 -17.79
C TYR A 11 6.61 -1.23 -17.07
N ARG A 12 7.43 -0.19 -17.24
CA ARG A 12 8.72 -0.03 -16.53
C ARG A 12 8.58 1.00 -15.44
N ALA A 13 9.24 0.77 -14.29
CA ALA A 13 9.27 1.75 -13.22
C ALA A 13 10.02 3.00 -13.69
N THR A 14 9.41 4.17 -13.54
CA THR A 14 9.97 5.47 -13.94
C THR A 14 10.06 6.46 -12.78
N MET A 15 9.44 6.17 -11.63
CA MET A 15 9.30 7.08 -10.49
C MET A 15 9.94 6.52 -9.21
N VAL A 16 10.36 7.42 -8.32
CA VAL A 16 10.97 7.08 -7.02
C VAL A 16 9.90 7.01 -5.94
N GLY A 17 9.98 6.01 -5.05
CA GLY A 17 9.21 5.98 -3.80
C GLY A 17 7.78 5.43 -3.89
N ILE A 18 7.35 4.94 -5.06
CA ILE A 18 5.98 4.43 -5.28
C ILE A 18 6.04 3.01 -5.86
N PRO A 19 5.23 2.06 -5.36
CA PRO A 19 5.17 0.71 -5.89
C PRO A 19 4.64 0.67 -7.31
N TYR A 20 5.25 -0.14 -8.15
CA TYR A 20 4.88 -0.27 -9.56
C TYR A 20 4.74 -1.75 -9.92
N ASP A 21 3.91 -2.06 -10.91
CA ASP A 21 3.80 -3.41 -11.47
C ASP A 21 4.98 -3.72 -12.40
N SER A 22 6.20 -3.63 -11.85
CA SER A 22 7.47 -3.82 -12.53
C SER A 22 8.58 -4.11 -11.51
N MET A 23 8.37 -5.15 -10.68
CA MET A 23 9.24 -5.45 -9.54
C MET A 23 10.70 -5.60 -9.94
N ASP A 24 10.99 -6.20 -11.10
CA ASP A 24 12.36 -6.39 -11.59
C ASP A 24 13.09 -5.10 -11.93
N THR A 25 12.39 -4.09 -12.44
CA THR A 25 13.03 -2.79 -12.72
C THR A 25 13.07 -1.89 -11.48
N TRP A 26 12.20 -2.14 -10.51
CA TRP A 26 12.08 -1.29 -9.32
C TRP A 26 12.99 -1.72 -8.16
N ARG A 27 13.26 -3.03 -8.00
CA ARG A 27 14.04 -3.57 -6.86
C ARG A 27 15.53 -3.28 -6.89
N GLY A 28 16.05 -2.72 -7.99
CA GLY A 28 17.49 -2.51 -8.18
C GLY A 28 18.27 -3.82 -7.98
N SER A 29 19.35 -3.77 -7.21
CA SER A 29 20.21 -4.94 -6.94
C SER A 29 19.66 -5.91 -5.89
N PHE A 30 18.56 -5.57 -5.21
CA PHE A 30 17.98 -6.41 -4.15
C PHE A 30 17.09 -7.52 -4.74
N SER A 31 16.93 -8.63 -4.02
CA SER A 31 15.89 -9.61 -4.36
C SER A 31 14.50 -9.04 -4.08
N ALA A 32 13.49 -9.52 -4.79
CA ALA A 32 12.12 -9.08 -4.58
C ALA A 32 11.62 -9.38 -3.16
N GLU A 33 12.02 -10.53 -2.60
CA GLU A 33 11.70 -10.91 -1.23
C GLU A 33 12.32 -9.95 -0.20
N VAL A 34 13.60 -9.58 -0.37
CA VAL A 34 14.26 -8.62 0.53
C VAL A 34 13.55 -7.28 0.49
N LEU A 35 13.19 -6.79 -0.70
CA LEU A 35 12.45 -5.53 -0.84
C LEU A 35 11.09 -5.60 -0.12
N ALA A 36 10.33 -6.67 -0.32
CA ALA A 36 9.04 -6.89 0.35
C ALA A 36 9.19 -6.84 1.87
N GLN A 37 10.15 -7.59 2.42
CA GLN A 37 10.40 -7.66 3.85
C GLN A 37 10.80 -6.31 4.46
N GLN A 38 11.58 -5.49 3.74
CA GLN A 38 11.93 -4.15 4.24
C GLN A 38 10.71 -3.23 4.32
N PHE A 39 9.82 -3.25 3.32
CA PHE A 39 8.59 -2.45 3.36
C PHE A 39 7.61 -2.94 4.44
N GLU A 40 7.46 -4.25 4.61
CA GLU A 40 6.65 -4.85 5.68
C GLU A 40 7.18 -4.45 7.07
N LYS A 41 8.51 -4.53 7.24
CA LYS A 41 9.17 -4.10 8.48
C LYS A 41 8.96 -2.61 8.73
N MET A 42 9.13 -1.77 7.71
CA MET A 42 8.87 -0.33 7.83
C MET A 42 7.42 -0.05 8.24
N ALA A 43 6.44 -0.64 7.56
CA ALA A 43 5.02 -0.47 7.88
C ALA A 43 4.69 -0.90 9.33
N THR A 44 5.24 -2.02 9.76
CA THR A 44 5.01 -2.59 11.10
C THR A 44 5.66 -1.75 12.20
N GLN A 45 6.95 -1.42 12.04
CA GLN A 45 7.69 -0.66 13.05
C GLN A 45 7.21 0.79 13.12
N TRP A 46 6.82 1.38 11.99
CA TRP A 46 6.21 2.70 11.97
C TRP A 46 4.87 2.72 12.70
N GLN A 47 4.02 1.71 12.52
CA GLN A 47 2.77 1.59 13.28
C GLN A 47 3.03 1.52 14.80
N ALA A 48 4.06 0.78 15.23
CA ALA A 48 4.46 0.78 16.63
C ALA A 48 4.85 2.20 17.10
N GLY A 49 5.60 2.94 16.28
CA GLY A 49 5.92 4.35 16.51
C GLY A 49 4.68 5.25 16.61
N LEU A 50 3.67 5.07 15.77
CA LEU A 50 2.40 5.80 15.86
C LEU A 50 1.69 5.58 17.19
N ASN A 51 1.76 4.37 17.76
CA ASN A 51 1.18 4.11 19.08
C ASN A 51 1.89 4.90 20.20
N HIS A 52 3.18 5.22 20.02
CA HIS A 52 3.88 6.17 20.91
C HIS A 52 3.44 7.60 20.63
N PHE A 53 3.38 8.01 19.36
CA PHE A 53 3.01 9.37 18.99
C PHE A 53 1.57 9.72 19.43
N GLU A 54 0.62 8.81 19.29
CA GLU A 54 -0.77 9.01 19.73
C GLU A 54 -0.86 9.35 21.24
N ARG A 55 0.00 8.72 22.07
CA ARG A 55 0.07 9.04 23.50
C ARG A 55 0.64 10.44 23.75
N VAL A 56 1.60 10.87 22.94
CA VAL A 56 2.16 12.23 23.02
C VAL A 56 1.10 13.25 22.63
N VAL A 57 0.34 13.03 21.55
CA VAL A 57 -0.77 13.91 21.15
C VAL A 57 -1.77 14.06 22.29
N LYS A 58 -2.19 12.95 22.92
CA LYS A 58 -3.13 12.96 24.05
C LYS A 58 -2.60 13.71 25.29
N ALA A 59 -1.28 13.79 25.46
CA ALA A 59 -0.64 14.48 26.57
C ALA A 59 -0.21 15.93 26.22
N THR A 60 -0.41 16.36 24.98
CA THR A 60 -0.04 17.70 24.52
C THR A 60 -1.04 18.72 25.03
N SER A 61 -0.56 19.90 25.44
CA SER A 61 -1.41 20.99 25.90
C SER A 61 -2.31 21.54 24.79
N ASP A 62 -3.41 22.18 25.18
CA ASP A 62 -4.40 22.72 24.23
C ASP A 62 -3.79 23.67 23.18
N GLU A 63 -2.79 24.46 23.56
CA GLU A 63 -2.10 25.41 22.66
C GLU A 63 -1.39 24.69 21.49
N GLN A 64 -0.80 23.52 21.74
CA GLN A 64 -0.02 22.77 20.75
C GLN A 64 -0.79 21.58 20.17
N HIS A 65 -1.96 21.25 20.71
CA HIS A 65 -2.70 20.03 20.36
C HIS A 65 -3.07 19.97 18.87
N SER A 66 -3.44 21.10 18.26
CA SER A 66 -3.78 21.16 16.83
C SER A 66 -2.58 20.81 15.93
N VAL A 67 -1.39 21.31 16.27
CA VAL A 67 -0.13 21.02 15.55
C VAL A 67 0.25 19.55 15.74
N ALA A 68 0.20 19.05 16.98
CA ALA A 68 0.50 17.65 17.27
C ALA A 68 -0.43 16.69 16.52
N LEU A 69 -1.72 17.03 16.41
CA LEU A 69 -2.70 16.24 15.65
C LEU A 69 -2.42 16.25 14.15
N ALA A 70 -2.04 17.41 13.59
CA ALA A 70 -1.68 17.52 12.18
C ALA A 70 -0.42 16.70 11.85
N ASP A 71 0.62 16.78 12.69
CA ASP A 71 1.84 16.00 12.53
C ASP A 71 1.59 14.49 12.67
N PHE A 72 0.72 14.10 13.60
CA PHE A 72 0.28 12.72 13.73
C PHE A 72 -0.48 12.24 12.47
N GLY A 73 -1.30 13.10 11.88
CA GLY A 73 -1.99 12.82 10.61
C GLY A 73 -1.00 12.54 9.47
N LEU A 74 0.04 13.37 9.32
CA LEU A 74 1.10 13.14 8.33
C LEU A 74 1.90 11.85 8.61
N ALA A 75 2.24 11.60 9.88
CA ALA A 75 2.93 10.37 10.25
C ALA A 75 2.07 9.13 9.97
N ARG A 76 0.76 9.19 10.23
CA ARG A 76 -0.19 8.13 9.87
C ARG A 76 -0.25 7.95 8.36
N ALA A 77 -0.21 9.05 7.60
CA ALA A 77 -0.19 8.97 6.16
C ALA A 77 1.07 8.26 5.62
N ALA A 78 2.24 8.52 6.21
CA ALA A 78 3.46 7.81 5.84
C ALA A 78 3.36 6.29 6.14
N GLN A 79 2.77 5.91 7.28
CA GLN A 79 2.57 4.50 7.64
C GLN A 79 1.72 3.77 6.61
N LEU A 80 0.58 4.35 6.25
CA LEU A 80 -0.35 3.79 5.29
C LEU A 80 0.28 3.69 3.88
N HIS A 81 1.17 4.63 3.52
CA HIS A 81 1.99 4.52 2.30
C HIS A 81 2.88 3.28 2.32
N PHE A 82 3.62 3.06 3.41
CA PHE A 82 4.50 1.90 3.55
C PHE A 82 3.71 0.59 3.53
N ALA A 83 2.56 0.56 4.20
CA ALA A 83 1.70 -0.62 4.25
C ALA A 83 1.11 -0.96 2.87
N SER A 84 0.58 0.03 2.14
CA SER A 84 0.08 -0.16 0.77
C SER A 84 1.19 -0.57 -0.18
N THR A 85 2.39 -0.02 0.00
CA THR A 85 3.58 -0.40 -0.77
C THR A 85 3.97 -1.86 -0.54
N ALA A 86 3.99 -2.31 0.71
CA ALA A 86 4.23 -3.71 1.06
C ALA A 86 3.17 -4.63 0.44
N ASN A 87 1.88 -4.27 0.55
CA ASN A 87 0.77 -5.02 -0.04
C ASN A 87 0.93 -5.14 -1.56
N GLN A 88 1.24 -4.04 -2.25
CA GLN A 88 1.38 -4.05 -3.70
C GLN A 88 2.55 -4.92 -4.16
N ILE A 89 3.69 -4.88 -3.45
CA ILE A 89 4.82 -5.78 -3.72
C ILE A 89 4.36 -7.24 -3.58
N ARG A 90 3.75 -7.59 -2.44
CA ARG A 90 3.29 -8.95 -2.18
C ARG A 90 2.24 -9.39 -3.19
N PHE A 91 1.32 -8.51 -3.56
CA PHE A 91 0.31 -8.79 -4.57
C PHE A 91 0.95 -9.15 -5.91
N VAL A 92 1.93 -8.36 -6.39
CA VAL A 92 2.63 -8.64 -7.65
C VAL A 92 3.35 -9.99 -7.59
N LEU A 93 4.10 -10.25 -6.51
CA LEU A 93 4.82 -11.53 -6.35
C LEU A 93 3.87 -12.73 -6.29
N THR A 94 2.80 -12.64 -5.50
CA THR A 94 1.82 -13.72 -5.38
C THR A 94 1.07 -13.95 -6.69
N ARG A 95 0.70 -12.88 -7.40
CA ARG A 95 0.07 -12.95 -8.73
C ARG A 95 1.00 -13.65 -9.73
N ASP A 96 2.27 -13.27 -9.78
CA ASP A 96 3.21 -13.83 -10.75
C ASP A 96 3.49 -15.31 -10.47
N LEU A 97 3.60 -15.72 -9.19
CA LEU A 97 3.70 -17.12 -8.80
C LEU A 97 2.47 -17.95 -9.22
N LEU A 98 1.27 -17.39 -9.14
CA LEU A 98 0.05 -18.09 -9.59
C LEU A 98 0.01 -18.37 -11.10
N ARG A 99 0.92 -17.78 -11.87
CA ARG A 99 1.02 -17.97 -13.32
C ARG A 99 2.10 -18.98 -13.72
N GLU A 100 2.88 -19.47 -12.77
CA GLU A 100 3.87 -20.51 -13.04
C GLU A 100 3.18 -21.79 -13.50
N THR A 101 3.76 -22.43 -14.51
CA THR A 101 3.31 -23.75 -14.95
C THR A 101 3.69 -24.78 -13.89
N ASP A 102 2.83 -25.77 -13.63
CA ASP A 102 3.05 -26.88 -12.69
C ASP A 102 2.92 -26.53 -11.19
N LEU A 103 2.10 -25.53 -10.86
CA LEU A 103 1.79 -25.21 -9.47
C LEU A 103 0.95 -26.32 -8.81
N GLU A 104 1.38 -26.81 -7.64
CA GLU A 104 0.59 -27.78 -6.87
C GLU A 104 -0.76 -27.17 -6.45
N ALA A 105 -1.86 -27.94 -6.53
CA ALA A 105 -3.20 -27.44 -6.21
C ALA A 105 -3.33 -26.82 -4.81
N ASN A 106 -2.66 -27.41 -3.80
CA ASN A 106 -2.65 -26.85 -2.44
C ASN A 106 -1.92 -25.51 -2.38
N LYS A 107 -0.84 -25.35 -3.16
CA LYS A 107 -0.08 -24.10 -3.25
C LYS A 107 -0.89 -23.03 -3.97
N GLU A 108 -1.59 -23.40 -5.06
CA GLU A 108 -2.50 -22.52 -5.77
C GLU A 108 -3.58 -21.94 -4.84
N GLN A 109 -4.22 -22.81 -4.07
CA GLN A 109 -5.26 -22.41 -3.13
C GLN A 109 -4.72 -21.42 -2.07
N GLU A 110 -3.54 -21.67 -1.53
CA GLU A 110 -2.92 -20.78 -0.54
C GLU A 110 -2.54 -19.42 -1.14
N LEU A 111 -1.99 -19.38 -2.36
CA LEU A 111 -1.67 -18.11 -3.03
C LEU A 111 -2.94 -17.31 -3.35
N ARG A 112 -4.04 -17.97 -3.78
CA ARG A 112 -5.33 -17.30 -4.02
C ARG A 112 -5.90 -16.71 -2.74
N LYS A 113 -5.83 -17.45 -1.63
CA LYS A 113 -6.22 -16.95 -0.30
C LYS A 113 -5.37 -15.76 0.12
N GLN A 114 -4.05 -15.82 -0.10
CA GLN A 114 -3.14 -14.71 0.16
C GLN A 114 -3.50 -13.46 -0.67
N LEU A 115 -3.81 -13.62 -1.96
CA LEU A 115 -4.27 -12.50 -2.80
C LEU A 115 -5.55 -11.86 -2.23
N HIS A 116 -6.52 -12.66 -1.79
CA HIS A 116 -7.75 -12.12 -1.20
C HIS A 116 -7.47 -11.32 0.07
N GLN A 117 -6.61 -11.83 0.94
CA GLN A 117 -6.20 -11.14 2.15
C GLN A 117 -5.50 -9.81 1.85
N LEU A 118 -4.62 -9.79 0.84
CA LEU A 118 -3.93 -8.58 0.39
C LEU A 118 -4.93 -7.56 -0.17
N LEU A 119 -5.89 -7.99 -0.98
CA LEU A 119 -6.93 -7.12 -1.54
C LEU A 119 -7.84 -6.53 -0.45
N ASP A 120 -8.25 -7.34 0.53
CA ASP A 120 -9.05 -6.87 1.65
C ASP A 120 -8.29 -5.87 2.53
N HIS A 121 -7.01 -6.15 2.79
CA HIS A 121 -6.15 -5.23 3.53
C HIS A 121 -5.95 -3.92 2.75
N GLU A 122 -5.73 -3.98 1.45
CA GLU A 122 -5.56 -2.80 0.60
C GLU A 122 -6.82 -1.92 0.54
N ILE A 123 -8.01 -2.53 0.50
CA ILE A 123 -9.28 -1.82 0.62
C ILE A 123 -9.36 -1.07 1.95
N GLN A 124 -8.98 -1.72 3.06
CA GLN A 124 -8.97 -1.07 4.36
C GLN A 124 -8.02 0.13 4.38
N LEU A 125 -6.77 -0.06 3.94
CA LEU A 125 -5.77 1.00 3.89
C LEU A 125 -6.24 2.19 3.05
N ALA A 126 -6.79 1.94 1.85
CA ALA A 126 -7.28 3.00 0.96
C ALA A 126 -8.42 3.82 1.59
N ARG A 127 -9.32 3.19 2.38
CA ARG A 127 -10.40 3.89 3.10
C ARG A 127 -9.87 4.74 4.24
N GLU A 128 -8.88 4.24 4.98
CA GLU A 128 -8.20 5.03 6.01
C GLU A 128 -7.45 6.22 5.40
N TYR A 129 -6.78 6.00 4.28
CA TYR A 129 -6.08 7.03 3.52
C TYR A 129 -7.02 8.12 3.02
N PHE A 130 -8.17 7.73 2.47
CA PHE A 130 -9.16 8.69 1.98
C PHE A 130 -9.57 9.68 3.07
N THR A 131 -9.77 9.20 4.30
CA THR A 131 -10.16 10.05 5.43
C THR A 131 -9.09 11.11 5.74
N LEU A 132 -7.80 10.73 5.70
CA LEU A 132 -6.69 11.66 5.98
C LEU A 132 -6.50 12.67 4.85
N VAL A 133 -6.53 12.23 3.58
CA VAL A 133 -6.33 13.13 2.43
C VAL A 133 -7.43 14.18 2.33
N GLN A 134 -8.67 13.84 2.73
CA GLN A 134 -9.77 14.81 2.81
C GLN A 134 -9.54 15.90 3.87
N GLN A 135 -8.73 15.63 4.89
CA GLN A 135 -8.45 16.54 5.99
C GLN A 135 -7.17 17.37 5.76
N ASP A 136 -6.25 16.87 4.93
CA ASP A 136 -4.96 17.51 4.67
C ASP A 136 -4.53 17.35 3.21
N SER A 137 -4.66 18.43 2.44
CA SER A 137 -4.31 18.50 1.02
C SER A 137 -2.82 18.33 0.71
N ARG A 138 -1.93 18.35 1.72
CA ARG A 138 -0.50 18.06 1.54
C ARG A 138 -0.27 16.58 1.28
N ILE A 139 -1.16 15.72 1.77
CA ILE A 139 -1.05 14.27 1.60
C ILE A 139 -1.38 13.92 0.14
N GLY A 140 -0.45 13.20 -0.51
CA GLY A 140 -0.53 12.87 -1.93
C GLY A 140 0.24 13.84 -2.83
N PHE A 141 0.69 14.99 -2.31
CA PHE A 141 1.58 15.90 -3.03
C PHE A 141 3.05 15.52 -2.80
N GLU A 142 3.81 15.43 -3.89
CA GLU A 142 5.26 15.21 -3.93
C GLU A 142 5.87 16.22 -4.91
N ALA A 143 6.93 16.92 -4.50
CA ALA A 143 7.41 18.12 -5.21
C ALA A 143 7.86 17.85 -6.66
N SER A 144 8.38 16.66 -6.96
CA SER A 144 8.80 16.30 -8.32
C SER A 144 7.66 15.77 -9.21
N ASN A 145 6.55 15.31 -8.63
CA ASN A 145 5.42 14.68 -9.33
C ASN A 145 4.08 15.41 -9.14
N HIS A 146 4.06 16.56 -8.48
CA HIS A 146 2.84 17.23 -8.00
C HIS A 146 1.96 16.26 -7.21
N TYR A 147 0.67 16.13 -7.54
CA TYR A 147 -0.18 15.13 -6.92
C TYR A 147 0.09 13.77 -7.54
N PHE A 148 0.76 12.91 -6.77
CA PHE A 148 0.85 11.49 -7.08
C PHE A 148 -0.52 10.81 -6.93
N TYR A 149 -1.35 11.29 -6.01
CA TYR A 149 -2.75 10.89 -5.93
C TYR A 149 -3.64 11.98 -5.35
N VAL A 150 -4.91 11.90 -5.70
CA VAL A 150 -6.02 12.68 -5.15
C VAL A 150 -7.03 11.75 -4.46
N PRO A 151 -7.97 12.27 -3.65
CA PRO A 151 -8.96 11.42 -2.96
C PRO A 151 -9.73 10.46 -3.88
N LEU A 152 -10.01 10.86 -5.12
CA LEU A 152 -10.75 10.03 -6.07
C LEU A 152 -9.97 8.76 -6.46
N ASP A 153 -8.64 8.83 -6.56
CA ASP A 153 -7.81 7.67 -6.91
C ASP A 153 -7.87 6.59 -5.81
N LEU A 154 -8.13 6.98 -4.56
CA LEU A 154 -8.28 6.04 -3.44
C LEU A 154 -9.64 5.33 -3.49
N ILE A 155 -10.68 6.02 -3.96
CA ILE A 155 -11.97 5.40 -4.25
C ILE A 155 -11.81 4.41 -5.41
N GLU A 156 -11.12 4.81 -6.47
CA GLU A 156 -10.82 3.94 -7.61
C GLU A 156 -10.03 2.70 -7.18
N LYS A 157 -9.03 2.87 -6.31
CA LYS A 157 -8.26 1.77 -5.73
C LYS A 157 -9.15 0.76 -4.98
N VAL A 158 -10.13 1.22 -4.20
CA VAL A 158 -11.10 0.33 -3.52
C VAL A 158 -11.93 -0.46 -4.53
N ILE A 159 -12.45 0.21 -5.57
CA ILE A 159 -13.24 -0.44 -6.64
C ILE A 159 -12.38 -1.45 -7.41
N ASN A 160 -11.14 -1.10 -7.73
CA ASN A 160 -10.18 -1.97 -8.39
C ASN A 160 -9.90 -3.24 -7.57
N CYS A 161 -9.67 -3.11 -6.27
CA CYS A 161 -9.42 -4.27 -5.41
C CYS A 161 -10.65 -5.19 -5.30
N ASP A 162 -11.84 -4.60 -5.14
CA ASP A 162 -13.10 -5.37 -5.09
C ASP A 162 -13.39 -6.09 -6.42
N PHE A 163 -13.14 -5.42 -7.55
CA PHE A 163 -13.26 -6.04 -8.88
C PHE A 163 -12.32 -7.24 -9.04
N LEU A 164 -11.04 -7.10 -8.68
CA LEU A 164 -10.07 -8.20 -8.77
C LEU A 164 -10.46 -9.38 -7.87
N LYS A 165 -10.94 -9.08 -6.66
CA LYS A 165 -11.41 -10.11 -5.72
C LYS A 165 -12.58 -10.90 -6.31
N ARG A 166 -13.60 -10.24 -6.88
CA ARG A 166 -14.73 -10.92 -7.54
C ARG A 166 -14.28 -11.77 -8.72
N LYS A 167 -13.45 -11.22 -9.61
CA LYS A 167 -12.94 -11.94 -10.78
C LYS A 167 -12.21 -13.24 -10.40
N SER A 168 -11.43 -13.20 -9.32
CA SER A 168 -10.69 -14.38 -8.84
C SER A 168 -11.56 -15.47 -8.17
N LEU A 169 -12.83 -15.17 -7.84
CA LEU A 169 -13.82 -16.16 -7.39
C LEU A 169 -14.52 -16.88 -8.55
N GLU A 170 -14.51 -16.27 -9.74
CA GLU A 170 -15.13 -16.79 -10.95
C GLU A 170 -14.18 -17.71 -11.76
N SER A 171 -12.89 -17.73 -11.42
CA SER A 171 -11.80 -18.45 -12.12
C SER A 171 -11.31 -19.65 -11.32
#